data_AF-A0A7I8D148-F1
#
_entry.id   AF-A0A7I8D148-F1
#
_cell.length_a   1.000
_cell.length_b   1.000
_cell.length_c   1.000
_cell.angle_alpha   90.00
_cell.angle_beta   90.00
_cell.angle_gamma   90.00
#
_symmetry.space_group_name_H-M   'P 1'
#
loop_
_entity.id
_entity.type
_entity.pdbx_description
1 polymer ?
#
loop_
_entity_poly.entity_id
_entity_poly.type
_entity_poly.pdbx_seq_one_letter_code
_entity_poly.pdbx_strand_id
1 'polypeptide(L)'
;YVTMGIDLGNLAALRTFRVLRALKTVAIVPGLKTIVGAFIESVKNLRDVIILTMFSLSVFALMGLQIYMGVLTQKCIREFPMDGSWGNLSDENWERFNNNDSNWYFSETGDTPLCGNSSGAG
;
A
#
# COMPACT_ATOMS: atom_id res chain seq x y z
N TYR A 1 -17.36 26.88 -14.58
CA TYR A 1 -18.65 26.29 -14.97
C TYR A 1 -18.81 24.82 -14.55
N VAL A 2 -17.75 24.07 -14.22
CA VAL A 2 -17.86 22.66 -13.75
C VAL A 2 -18.26 22.50 -12.27
N THR A 3 -18.23 23.58 -11.48
CA THR A 3 -18.60 23.56 -10.04
C THR A 3 -20.06 23.93 -9.78
N MET A 4 -20.90 24.04 -10.82
CA MET A 4 -22.25 24.63 -10.72
C MET A 4 -23.39 23.62 -10.93
N GLY A 5 -23.10 22.31 -11.09
CA GLY A 5 -24.12 21.32 -11.47
C GLY A 5 -23.91 19.90 -10.97
N ILE A 6 -23.11 19.68 -9.92
CA ILE A 6 -22.89 18.35 -9.35
C ILE A 6 -22.66 18.48 -7.84
N ASP A 7 -23.67 18.11 -7.03
CA ASP A 7 -23.55 17.92 -5.58
C ASP A 7 -22.80 16.62 -5.28
N LEU A 8 -21.50 16.59 -5.61
CA LEU A 8 -20.58 15.65 -4.95
C LEU A 8 -20.16 16.30 -3.63
N GLY A 9 -20.34 15.59 -2.51
CA GLY A 9 -20.06 16.08 -1.16
C GLY A 9 -18.65 16.66 -0.97
N ASN A 10 -18.47 17.42 0.13
CA ASN A 10 -17.25 18.12 0.57
C ASN A 10 -16.06 18.11 -0.43
N LEU A 11 -16.17 18.88 -1.52
CA LEU A 11 -15.13 19.06 -2.55
C LEU A 11 -14.01 20.00 -2.06
N ALA A 12 -13.58 19.88 -0.81
CA ALA A 12 -12.47 20.63 -0.24
C ALA A 12 -11.18 20.41 -1.06
N ALA A 13 -10.97 19.20 -1.58
CA ALA A 13 -9.86 18.89 -2.49
C ALA A 13 -9.95 19.66 -3.82
N LEU A 14 -11.14 19.93 -4.38
CA LEU A 14 -11.23 20.72 -5.62
C LEU A 14 -10.80 22.18 -5.43
N ARG A 15 -10.82 22.69 -4.19
CA ARG A 15 -10.31 24.03 -3.87
C ARG A 15 -8.79 24.09 -3.93
N THR A 16 -8.04 22.98 -3.86
CA THR A 16 -6.58 23.00 -4.05
C THR A 16 -6.20 23.10 -5.53
N PHE A 17 -7.05 22.66 -6.47
CA PHE A 17 -6.80 22.84 -7.91
C PHE A 17 -6.69 24.30 -8.35
N ARG A 18 -7.21 25.26 -7.58
CA ARG A 18 -7.00 26.70 -7.84
C ARG A 18 -5.52 27.10 -7.79
N VAL A 19 -4.68 26.35 -7.06
CA VAL A 19 -3.23 26.57 -7.00
C VAL A 19 -2.58 26.33 -8.37
N LEU A 20 -3.17 25.49 -9.22
CA LEU A 20 -2.72 25.31 -10.61
C LEU A 20 -2.86 26.59 -11.45
N ARG A 21 -3.59 27.62 -11.00
CA ARG A 21 -3.58 28.96 -11.63
C ARG A 21 -2.19 29.60 -11.59
N ALA A 22 -1.35 29.31 -10.59
CA ALA A 22 0.03 29.78 -10.56
C ALA A 22 0.88 29.15 -11.67
N LEU A 23 0.56 27.93 -12.11
CA LEU A 23 1.20 27.32 -13.29
C LEU A 23 0.80 28.03 -14.60
N LYS A 24 -0.35 28.71 -14.63
CA LYS A 24 -0.75 29.55 -15.77
C LYS A 24 0.15 30.77 -15.92
N THR A 25 0.55 31.42 -14.83
CA THR A 25 1.47 32.57 -14.88
C THR A 25 2.89 32.15 -15.28
N VAL A 26 3.30 30.96 -14.85
CA VAL A 26 4.56 30.30 -15.25
C VAL A 26 4.62 30.09 -16.77
N ALA A 27 3.53 29.68 -17.41
CA ALA A 27 3.45 29.47 -18.86
C ALA A 27 3.31 30.76 -19.70
N ILE A 28 3.05 31.93 -19.09
CA ILE A 28 2.93 33.23 -19.79
C ILE A 28 4.29 33.90 -19.96
N VAL A 29 5.24 33.65 -19.05
CA VAL A 29 6.60 34.20 -19.15
C VAL A 29 7.36 33.44 -20.24
N PRO A 30 7.88 34.11 -21.29
CA PRO A 30 8.43 33.45 -22.48
C PRO A 30 9.59 32.48 -22.19
N GLY A 31 10.46 32.79 -21.23
CA GLY A 31 11.56 31.87 -20.83
C GLY A 31 11.09 30.60 -20.12
N LEU A 32 10.01 30.70 -19.35
CA LEU A 32 9.51 29.59 -18.52
C LEU A 32 8.53 28.69 -19.29
N LYS A 33 7.84 29.24 -20.29
CA LYS A 33 7.03 28.48 -21.26
C LYS A 33 7.87 27.46 -22.03
N THR A 34 9.08 27.82 -22.45
CA THR A 34 9.99 26.95 -23.21
C THR A 34 10.45 25.75 -22.37
N ILE A 35 10.77 25.96 -21.10
CA ILE A 35 11.19 24.89 -20.17
C ILE A 35 10.08 23.86 -19.98
N VAL A 36 8.85 24.33 -19.74
CA VAL A 36 7.68 23.44 -19.56
C VAL A 36 7.36 22.69 -20.86
N GLY A 37 7.51 23.33 -22.03
CA GLY A 37 7.38 22.68 -23.33
C GLY A 37 8.40 21.55 -23.53
N ALA A 38 9.69 21.82 -23.25
CA ALA A 38 10.76 20.84 -23.32
C ALA A 38 10.56 19.68 -22.32
N PHE A 39 10.02 19.97 -21.14
CA PHE A 39 9.68 18.94 -20.16
C PHE A 39 8.56 18.00 -20.66
N ILE A 40 7.48 18.55 -21.21
CA ILE A 40 6.38 17.76 -21.77
C ILE A 40 6.85 16.93 -22.97
N GLU A 41 7.71 17.49 -23.81
CA GLU A 41 8.33 16.77 -24.92
C GLU A 41 9.23 15.62 -24.44
N SER A 42 10.00 15.85 -23.39
CA SER A 42 10.84 14.81 -22.76
C SER A 42 9.98 13.66 -22.18
N VAL A 43 8.85 13.97 -21.54
CA VAL A 43 7.91 12.95 -21.05
C VAL A 43 7.29 12.13 -22.18
N LYS A 44 7.00 12.76 -23.32
CA LYS A 44 6.49 12.05 -24.52
C LYS A 44 7.53 11.09 -25.09
N ASN A 45 8.80 11.48 -25.11
CA ASN A 45 9.89 10.61 -25.55
C ASN A 45 10.16 9.45 -24.57
N LEU A 46 9.76 9.59 -23.30
CA LEU A 46 9.81 8.53 -22.29
C LEU A 46 8.59 7.59 -22.31
N ARG A 47 7.58 7.84 -23.16
CA ARG A 47 6.35 7.03 -23.22
C ARG A 47 6.65 5.53 -23.34
N ASP A 48 7.53 5.16 -24.27
CA ASP A 48 7.83 3.75 -24.53
C ASP A 48 8.56 3.11 -23.35
N VAL A 49 9.43 3.87 -22.68
CA VAL A 49 10.09 3.44 -21.44
C VAL A 49 9.07 3.25 -20.32
N ILE A 50 8.11 4.16 -20.16
CA ILE A 50 7.05 4.06 -19.14
C ILE A 50 6.19 2.81 -19.38
N ILE A 51 5.85 2.51 -20.63
CA ILE A 51 5.07 1.31 -20.97
C ILE A 51 5.88 0.04 -20.64
N LEU A 52 7.17 0.00 -21.01
CA LEU A 52 8.05 -1.12 -20.72
C LEU A 52 8.20 -1.32 -19.21
N THR A 53 8.41 -0.25 -18.44
CA THR A 53 8.56 -0.34 -16.98
C THR A 53 7.27 -0.79 -16.32
N MET A 54 6.11 -0.23 -16.71
CA MET A 54 4.81 -0.67 -16.21
C MET A 54 4.55 -2.15 -16.51
N PHE A 55 4.90 -2.61 -17.72
CA PHE A 55 4.78 -4.02 -18.08
C PHE A 55 5.67 -4.90 -17.19
N SER A 56 6.95 -4.54 -17.04
CA SER A 56 7.89 -5.31 -16.21
C SER A 56 7.48 -5.35 -14.74
N LEU A 57 7.05 -4.22 -14.17
CA LEU A 57 6.57 -4.14 -12.80
C LEU A 57 5.30 -4.96 -12.60
N SER A 58 4.40 -4.97 -13.59
CA SER A 58 3.18 -5.78 -13.53
C SER A 58 3.49 -7.28 -13.50
N VAL A 59 4.44 -7.74 -14.33
CA VAL A 59 4.89 -9.13 -14.34
C VAL A 59 5.51 -9.53 -13.00
N PHE A 60 6.41 -8.71 -12.46
CA PHE A 60 7.00 -8.98 -11.14
C PHE A 60 5.99 -8.90 -10.01
N ALA A 61 5.03 -7.98 -10.07
CA ALA A 61 3.95 -7.88 -9.08
C ALA A 61 3.06 -9.12 -9.08
N LEU A 62 2.71 -9.67 -10.26
CA LEU A 62 1.91 -10.89 -10.36
C LEU A 62 2.65 -12.13 -9.86
N MET A 63 3.95 -12.24 -10.14
CA MET A 63 4.78 -13.30 -9.57
C MET A 63 4.92 -13.14 -8.04
N GLY A 64 5.23 -11.93 -7.58
CA GLY A 64 5.39 -11.62 -6.16
C GLY A 64 4.11 -11.86 -5.37
N LEU A 65 2.95 -11.47 -5.91
CA LEU A 65 1.66 -11.72 -5.27
C LEU A 65 1.43 -13.22 -5.03
N GLN A 66 1.68 -14.06 -6.04
CA GLN A 66 1.46 -15.51 -5.90
C GLN A 66 2.40 -16.16 -4.88
N ILE A 67 3.66 -15.72 -4.82
CA ILE A 67 4.67 -16.30 -3.92
C ILE A 67 4.49 -15.79 -2.48
N TYR A 68 4.14 -14.53 -2.30
CA TYR A 68 4.14 -13.85 -1.00
C TYR A 68 2.74 -13.60 -0.44
N MET A 69 1.68 -14.16 -1.02
CA MET A 69 0.32 -14.00 -0.50
C MET A 69 0.22 -14.54 0.93
N GLY A 70 -0.10 -13.66 1.89
CA GLY A 70 -0.28 -14.03 3.30
C GLY A 70 1.00 -14.36 4.08
N VAL A 71 2.17 -14.41 3.44
CA VAL A 71 3.45 -14.71 4.11
C VAL A 71 3.83 -13.63 5.13
N LEU A 72 3.57 -12.36 4.80
CA LEU A 72 3.87 -11.22 5.68
C LEU A 72 2.88 -11.07 6.85
N THR A 73 1.88 -11.95 6.96
CA THR A 73 0.95 -11.97 8.10
C THR A 73 1.20 -13.15 9.03
N GLN A 74 2.23 -13.96 8.78
CA GLN A 74 2.59 -15.08 9.65
C GLN A 74 3.07 -14.55 11.00
N LYS A 75 2.47 -15.06 12.08
CA LYS A 75 2.79 -14.72 13.46
C LYS A 75 3.09 -15.98 14.23
N CYS A 76 3.93 -15.85 15.24
CA CYS A 76 4.18 -16.91 16.20
C CYS A 76 3.20 -16.78 17.36
N ILE A 77 2.34 -17.77 17.49
CA ILE A 77 1.29 -17.83 18.51
C ILE A 77 1.65 -18.98 19.44
N ARG A 78 1.39 -18.80 20.74
CA ARG A 78 1.58 -19.86 21.75
C ARG A 78 0.70 -21.08 21.45
N GLU A 79 1.08 -22.25 21.96
CA GLU A 79 0.27 -23.46 21.83
C GLU A 79 -1.03 -23.35 22.66
N PHE A 80 -2.10 -24.01 22.19
CA PHE A 80 -3.37 -24.05 22.95
C PHE A 80 -3.14 -24.71 24.32
N PRO A 81 -3.55 -24.09 25.42
CA PRO A 81 -3.42 -24.71 26.74
C PRO A 81 -4.40 -25.87 26.91
N MET A 82 -3.90 -27.03 27.34
CA MET A 82 -4.71 -28.23 27.64
C MET A 82 -5.27 -28.24 29.09
N ASP A 83 -4.90 -27.24 29.89
CA ASP A 83 -5.29 -27.10 31.31
C ASP A 83 -6.75 -26.63 31.51
N GLY A 84 -7.51 -26.47 30.42
CA GLY A 84 -8.92 -26.06 30.45
C GLY A 84 -9.17 -24.56 30.65
N SER A 85 -8.12 -23.72 30.78
CA SER A 85 -8.27 -22.26 30.96
C SER A 85 -9.00 -21.55 29.82
N TRP A 86 -8.95 -22.12 28.61
CA TRP A 86 -9.61 -21.60 27.41
C TRP A 86 -10.79 -22.48 26.94
N GLY A 87 -11.31 -23.33 27.82
CA GLY A 87 -12.38 -24.29 27.51
C GLY A 87 -11.88 -25.52 26.75
N ASN A 88 -12.82 -26.27 26.17
CA ASN A 88 -12.50 -27.42 25.31
C ASN A 88 -11.98 -26.95 23.94
N LEU A 89 -11.21 -27.81 23.26
CA LEU A 89 -10.75 -27.57 21.90
C LEU A 89 -11.95 -27.59 20.93
N SER A 90 -12.37 -26.40 20.53
CA SER A 90 -13.37 -26.16 19.49
C SER A 90 -12.85 -25.10 18.53
N ASP A 91 -13.36 -25.07 17.30
CA ASP A 91 -12.94 -24.09 16.29
C ASP A 91 -13.15 -22.65 16.78
N GLU A 92 -14.26 -22.38 17.49
CA GLU A 92 -14.56 -21.06 18.04
C GLU A 92 -13.57 -20.63 19.14
N ASN A 93 -13.23 -21.54 20.06
CA ASN A 93 -12.26 -21.24 21.13
C ASN A 93 -10.84 -21.10 20.57
N TRP A 94 -10.50 -21.89 19.55
CA TRP A 94 -9.22 -21.82 18.85
C TRP A 94 -9.04 -20.51 18.09
N GLU A 95 -10.06 -20.07 17.34
CA GLU A 95 -10.05 -18.77 16.66
C GLU A 95 -9.94 -17.61 17.66
N ARG A 96 -10.70 -17.66 18.77
CA ARG A 96 -10.63 -16.64 19.83
C ARG A 96 -9.25 -16.59 20.49
N PHE A 97 -8.60 -17.74 20.66
CA PHE A 97 -7.25 -17.84 21.22
C PHE A 97 -6.21 -17.24 20.26
N ASN A 98 -6.27 -17.59 18.98
CA ASN A 98 -5.32 -17.11 17.97
C ASN A 98 -5.48 -15.63 17.64
N ASN A 99 -6.69 -15.10 17.71
CA ASN A 99 -6.96 -13.67 17.49
C ASN A 99 -6.62 -12.78 18.70
N ASN A 100 -6.29 -13.37 19.85
CA ASN A 100 -5.88 -12.59 21.02
C ASN A 100 -4.38 -12.25 20.95
N ASP A 101 -4.10 -10.95 20.78
CA ASP A 101 -2.75 -10.36 20.73
C ASP A 101 -1.86 -10.77 21.92
N SER A 102 -2.43 -10.98 23.11
CA SER A 102 -1.67 -11.43 24.30
C SER A 102 -1.05 -12.82 24.15
N ASN A 103 -1.54 -13.63 23.20
CA ASN A 103 -1.02 -14.96 22.91
C ASN A 103 0.06 -14.95 21.81
N TRP A 104 0.31 -13.80 21.19
CA TRP A 104 1.36 -13.64 20.18
C TRP A 104 2.73 -13.47 20.84
N TYR A 105 3.78 -13.84 20.12
CA TYR A 105 5.14 -13.61 20.54
C TYR A 105 5.56 -12.16 20.24
N PHE A 106 6.05 -11.44 21.25
CA PHE A 106 6.62 -10.11 21.13
C PHE A 106 8.11 -10.14 21.39
N SER A 107 8.87 -9.43 20.55
CA SER A 107 10.27 -9.13 20.81
C SER A 107 10.42 -8.11 21.94
N GLU A 108 11.62 -7.98 22.49
CA GLU A 108 11.94 -6.98 23.53
C GLU A 108 11.66 -5.53 23.08
N THR A 109 11.62 -5.28 21.77
CA THR A 109 11.30 -3.99 21.16
C THR A 109 9.78 -3.71 21.05
N GLY A 110 8.94 -4.69 21.37
CA GLY A 110 7.49 -4.61 21.22
C GLY A 110 6.97 -4.95 19.82
N ASP A 111 7.85 -5.34 18.89
CA ASP A 111 7.47 -5.77 17.55
C ASP A 111 7.05 -7.25 17.54
N THR A 112 6.11 -7.61 16.67
CA THR A 112 5.75 -9.01 16.39
C THR A 112 6.62 -9.53 15.24
N PRO A 113 7.67 -10.33 15.49
CA PRO A 113 8.48 -10.87 14.39
C PRO A 113 7.67 -11.84 13.53
N LEU A 114 8.00 -11.87 12.25
CA LEU A 114 7.47 -12.87 11.31
C LEU A 114 8.16 -14.20 11.57
N CYS A 115 7.42 -15.30 11.47
CA CYS A 115 8.01 -16.62 11.55
C CYS A 115 7.51 -17.52 10.42
N GLY A 116 8.31 -18.53 10.08
CA GLY A 116 8.02 -19.45 8.98
C GLY A 116 8.38 -20.88 9.35
N ASN A 117 7.77 -21.84 8.67
CA ASN A 117 7.98 -23.27 8.92
C ASN A 117 9.15 -23.88 8.10
N SER A 118 9.76 -23.09 7.22
CA SER A 118 10.91 -23.52 6.42
C SER A 118 12.15 -23.58 7.28
N SER A 119 13.06 -24.53 7.04
CA SER A 119 14.25 -24.75 7.88
C SER A 119 15.22 -23.56 7.98
N GLY A 120 15.13 -22.59 7.05
CA GLY A 120 15.90 -21.35 7.07
C GLY A 120 15.05 -20.10 7.36
N ALA A 121 13.77 -20.27 7.69
CA ALA A 121 12.90 -19.20 8.14
C ALA A 121 12.91 -19.15 9.68
N GLY A 122 13.03 -17.95 10.25
CA GLY A 122 13.13 -17.74 11.69
C GLY A 122 13.28 -16.27 12.02
#